data_AF-A0A0Q4BGC3-F1
#
_entry.id   AF-A0A0Q4BGC3-F1
#
_cell.length_a   1.000
_cell.length_b   1.000
_cell.length_c   1.000
_cell.angle_alpha   90.00
_cell.angle_beta   90.00
_cell.angle_gamma   90.00
#
_symmetry.space_group_name_H-M   'P 1'
#
loop_
_entity.id
_entity.type
_entity.pdbx_description
1 polymer ?
#
loop_
_entity_poly.entity_id
_entity_poly.type
_entity_poly.pdbx_seq_one_letter_code
_entity_poly.pdbx_strand_id
1 'polypeptide(L)' 'MTVRMFVCPACKEKRGIDISYGMPGSDLIEQVERGDAVLGGCMQEIGAPDRQCLACGHQWEIARRGAPQQA' A
#
# COMPACT_ATOMS: atom_id res chain seq x y z
N MET A 1 3.55 -10.71 -13.82
CA MET A 1 2.66 -9.72 -13.17
C MET A 1 3.54 -8.58 -12.68
N THR A 2 3.27 -7.35 -13.10
CA THR A 2 4.18 -6.21 -12.89
C THR A 2 3.76 -5.44 -11.66
N VAL A 3 4.55 -5.54 -10.58
CA VAL A 3 4.29 -4.82 -9.33
C VAL A 3 4.43 -3.32 -9.59
N ARG A 4 3.38 -2.57 -9.27
CA ARG A 4 3.35 -1.13 -9.49
C ARG A 4 4.15 -0.44 -8.40
N MET A 5 5.43 -0.22 -8.68
CA MET A 5 6.33 0.54 -7.81
C MET A 5 6.21 2.04 -8.10
N PHE A 6 5.96 2.82 -7.05
CA PHE A 6 5.81 4.27 -7.09
C PHE A 6 7.08 4.97 -6.63
N VAL A 7 7.29 6.20 -7.12
CA VAL A 7 8.38 7.06 -6.66
C VAL A 7 7.96 7.74 -5.37
N CYS A 8 8.77 7.61 -4.33
CA CYS A 8 8.54 8.27 -3.05
C CYS A 8 8.81 9.78 -3.17
N PRO A 9 7.91 10.66 -2.73
CA PRO A 9 8.15 12.10 -2.75
C PRO A 9 9.25 12.55 -1.77
N ALA A 10 9.51 11.78 -0.70
CA ALA A 10 10.51 12.12 0.31
C ALA A 10 11.95 11.77 -0.13
N CYS A 11 12.21 10.53 -0.53
CA CYS A 11 13.55 10.08 -0.93
C CYS A 11 13.79 10.00 -2.43
N LYS A 12 12.75 10.20 -3.26
CA LYS A 12 12.78 10.07 -4.73
C LYS A 12 13.15 8.69 -5.27
N GLU A 13 13.17 7.66 -4.42
CA GLU A 13 13.36 6.28 -4.86
C GLU A 13 12.06 5.63 -5.33
N LYS A 14 12.17 4.76 -6.35
CA LYS A 14 11.06 3.96 -6.87
C LYS A 14 10.82 2.71 -6.02
N ARG A 15 10.61 2.93 -4.72
CA ARG A 15 10.32 1.89 -3.71
C ARG A 15 9.02 2.14 -2.94
N GLY A 16 8.14 2.97 -3.49
CA GLY A 16 6.79 3.15 -2.97
C GLY A 16 5.91 1.96 -3.35
N ILE A 17 5.29 1.34 -2.36
CA ILE A 17 4.36 0.24 -2.54
C ILE A 17 3.02 0.58 -1.89
N ASP A 18 2.02 -0.20 -2.24
CA ASP A 18 0.65 -0.02 -1.82
C ASP A 18 0.43 -0.62 -0.42
N ILE A 19 -0.21 0.16 0.45
CA ILE A 19 -0.71 -0.30 1.74
C ILE A 19 -2.15 -0.76 1.53
N SER A 20 -2.40 -2.03 1.81
CA SER A 20 -3.72 -2.62 1.80
C SER A 20 -4.24 -2.74 3.21
N TYR A 21 -5.48 -2.33 3.41
CA TYR A 21 -6.17 -2.37 4.69
C TYR A 21 -7.39 -3.28 4.59
N GLY A 22 -7.73 -3.95 5.69
CA GLY A 22 -8.84 -4.89 5.76
C GLY A 22 -8.40 -6.35 5.74
N MET A 23 -9.35 -7.26 5.52
CA MET A 23 -9.09 -8.70 5.49
C MET A 23 -8.48 -9.08 4.13
N PRO A 24 -7.20 -9.47 4.07
CA PRO A 24 -6.56 -9.77 2.81
C PRO A 24 -7.10 -11.09 2.24
N GLY A 25 -7.41 -11.08 0.93
CA GLY A 25 -7.54 -12.34 0.19
C GLY A 25 -6.18 -13.03 0.07
N SER A 26 -6.16 -14.34 -0.20
CA SER A 26 -4.92 -15.14 -0.30
C SER A 26 -3.88 -14.57 -1.27
N ASP A 27 -4.32 -13.99 -2.40
CA ASP A 27 -3.44 -13.33 -3.38
C ASP A 27 -2.67 -12.14 -2.78
N LEU A 28 -3.31 -11.41 -1.87
CA LEU A 28 -2.71 -10.26 -1.22
C LEU A 28 -1.70 -10.68 -0.14
N ILE A 29 -1.92 -11.83 0.50
CA ILE A 29 -0.97 -12.40 1.48
C ILE A 29 0.34 -12.76 0.78
N GLU A 30 0.29 -13.44 -0.37
CA GLU A 30 1.50 -13.79 -1.14
C GLU A 30 2.29 -12.55 -1.58
N GLN A 31 1.59 -11.47 -1.93
CA GLN A 31 2.24 -10.21 -2.30
C GLN A 31 2.86 -9.50 -1.09
N VAL A 32 2.28 -9.63 0.10
CA VAL A 32 2.87 -9.12 1.34
C VAL A 32 4.12 -9.92 1.71
N GLU A 33 4.07 -11.25 1.61
CA GLU A 33 5.20 -12.13 1.88
C GLU A 33 6.37 -11.89 0.90
N ARG A 34 6.07 -11.53 -0.35
CA ARG A 34 7.07 -11.12 -1.34
C ARG A 34 7.63 -9.71 -1.13
N GLY A 35 7.02 -8.90 -0.26
CA GLY A 35 7.39 -7.50 -0.07
C GLY A 35 6.89 -6.57 -1.19
N ASP A 36 5.91 -7.02 -1.97
CA ASP A 36 5.25 -6.26 -3.03
C ASP A 36 3.99 -5.51 -2.54
N ALA A 37 3.52 -5.81 -1.32
CA ALA A 37 2.41 -5.14 -0.64
C ALA A 37 2.67 -4.99 0.88
N VAL A 38 2.09 -3.97 1.51
CA VAL A 38 2.14 -3.76 2.97
C VAL A 38 0.73 -3.86 3.53
N LEU A 39 0.56 -4.54 4.66
CA LEU A 39 -0.70 -4.54 5.40
C LEU A 39 -0.70 -3.38 6.39
N GLY A 40 -1.56 -2.41 6.17
CA GLY A 40 -1.68 -1.22 7.01
C GLY A 40 -2.45 -1.46 8.31
N GLY A 41 -3.05 -2.64 8.45
CA GLY A 41 -3.86 -3.03 9.60
C GLY A 41 -5.25 -3.49 9.19
N CYS A 42 -6.05 -3.86 10.20
CA CYS A 42 -7.38 -4.43 10.00
C CYS A 42 -8.43 -3.36 9.61
N MET A 43 -8.20 -2.08 9.94
CA MET A 43 -9.13 -0.98 9.71
C MET A 43 -8.40 0.20 9.04
N GLN A 44 -8.91 0.65 7.90
CA GLN A 44 -8.45 1.88 7.26
C GLN A 44 -9.16 3.07 7.92
N GLU A 45 -8.42 3.87 8.67
CA GLU A 45 -8.95 5.13 9.19
C GLU A 45 -9.05 6.18 8.07
N ILE A 46 -9.95 7.15 8.24
CA ILE A 46 -10.08 8.26 7.28
C ILE A 46 -8.80 9.11 7.35
N GLY A 47 -8.05 9.18 6.25
CA GLY A 47 -6.73 9.83 6.20
C GLY A 47 -5.56 8.89 6.51
N ALA A 48 -5.79 7.58 6.66
CA ALA A 48 -4.72 6.60 6.74
C ALA A 48 -3.93 6.57 5.41
N PRO A 49 -2.59 6.45 5.47
CA PRO A 49 -1.77 6.45 4.27
C PRO A 49 -2.03 5.19 3.44
N ASP A 50 -2.23 5.37 2.14
CA ASP A 50 -2.42 4.28 1.17
C ASP A 50 -1.10 3.70 0.66
N ARG A 51 0.04 4.35 0.91
CA ARG A 51 1.34 3.95 0.38
C ARG A 51 2.44 4.09 1.40
N GLN A 52 3.41 3.19 1.31
CA GLN A 52 4.63 3.22 2.10
C GLN A 52 5.86 3.07 1.20
N CYS A 53 6.90 3.87 1.46
CA CYS A 53 8.21 3.66 0.88
C CYS A 53 8.99 2.63 1.68
N LEU A 54 9.46 1.57 1.02
CA LEU A 54 10.35 0.58 1.63
C LEU A 54 11.78 1.10 1.87
N ALA A 55 12.20 2.17 1.17
CA ALA A 55 13.56 2.71 1.33
C ALA A 55 13.69 3.63 2.55
N CYS A 56 12.73 4.55 2.73
CA CYS A 56 12.79 5.56 3.79
C CYS A 56 11.68 5.45 4.83
N GLY A 57 10.72 4.54 4.66
CA GLY A 57 9.57 4.40 5.55
C GLY A 57 8.51 5.51 5.40
N HIS A 58 8.68 6.44 4.46
CA HIS A 58 7.71 7.52 4.27
C HIS A 58 6.35 6.96 3.82
N GLN A 59 5.29 7.38 4.51
CA GLN A 59 3.92 6.96 4.22
C GLN A 59 3.13 8.14 3.67
N TRP A 60 2.30 7.91 2.64
CA TRP A 60 1.48 8.97 2.07
C TRP A 60 0.13 8.46 1.56
N GLU A 61 -0.87 9.33 1.67
CA GLU A 61 -2.19 9.17 1.07
C GLU A 61 -2.10 9.32 -0.45
N ILE A 62 -2.80 8.47 -1.17
CA ILE A 62 -3.18 8.75 -2.54
C ILE A 62 -4.70 8.75 -2.60
N ALA A 63 -5.29 9.85 -3.04
CA ALA A 63 -6.72 9.92 -3.27
C ALA A 63 -7.14 8.88 -4.33
N ARG A 64 -7.44 7.65 -3.91
CA ARG A 64 -8.01 6.64 -4.79
C ARG A 64 -9.46 7.02 -5.01
N ARG A 65 -9.73 7.61 -6.18
CA ARG A 65 -11.08 7.57 -6.74
C ARG A 65 -11.44 6.11 -7.03
N GLY A 66 -11.96 5.39 -6.04
CA GLY A 66 -12.67 4.13 -6.24
C GLY A 66 -12.01 2.87 -5.65
N ALA A 67 -12.00 2.73 -4.33
CA ALA A 67 -12.13 1.41 -3.72
C ALA A 67 -13.55 1.30 -3.12
N PRO A 68 -14.45 0.48 -3.68
CA PRO A 68 -15.71 0.19 -3.00
C PRO A 68 -15.38 -0.61 -1.75
N GLN A 69 -15.72 -0.03 -0.60
CA GLN A 69 -16.13 -0.71 0.63
C GLN A 69 -16.71 -2.10 0.32
N GLN A 70 -15.95 -3.15 0.61
CA GLN A 70 -16.41 -4.53 0.45
C GLN A 70 -17.51 -4.78 1.48
N ALA A 71 -18.71 -5.10 0.99
CA ALA A 71 -19.93 -5.33 1.74
C ALA A 71 -19.93 -6.67 2.48
#